data_AF-A0A7J6T8B1-F1
#
_entry.id   AF-A0A7J6T8B1-F1
#
_cell.length_a   1.000
_cell.length_b   1.000
_cell.length_c   1.000
_cell.angle_alpha   90.00
_cell.angle_beta   90.00
_cell.angle_gamma   90.00
#
_symmetry.space_group_name_H-M   'P 1'
#
loop_
_entity.id
_entity.type
_entity.pdbx_description
1 polymer ?
#
loop_
_entity_poly.entity_id
_entity_poly.type
_entity_poly.pdbx_seq_one_letter_code
_entity_poly.pdbx_strand_id
1 'polypeptide(L)'
;MGDARYFSSSKRGEIHELKEELNSPNKDKKKEAIKKVIAAMTVGKDVSPLFPDVVNCMQTNSIEVKKLVYLYVINYAKSQPELAILAVNTFRKDTMDPNPLIRALAVRTMGSIKLEQMTEYLLEPLRRCCKDQDPYVRKTAAICIAKFFEISPDMVEDQGFVAVLKDMLSDANPMVVS
;
A
#
# COMPACT_ATOMS: atom_id res chain seq x y z
N MET A 1 15.70 -26.94 -20.65
CA MET A 1 15.80 -26.21 -19.38
C MET A 1 16.66 -24.99 -19.64
N GLY A 2 16.22 -23.74 -19.71
CA GLY A 2 14.94 -23.12 -19.38
C GLY A 2 15.11 -21.64 -19.02
N ASP A 3 16.27 -21.25 -18.46
CA ASP A 3 16.37 -19.99 -17.69
C ASP A 3 17.29 -18.89 -18.25
N ALA A 4 18.02 -19.12 -19.34
CA ALA A 4 19.01 -18.13 -19.82
C ALA A 4 18.43 -17.03 -20.74
N ARG A 5 17.14 -17.10 -21.12
CA ARG A 5 16.54 -16.21 -22.15
C ARG A 5 15.82 -14.97 -21.62
N TYR A 6 15.90 -14.67 -20.32
CA TYR A 6 15.27 -13.47 -19.74
C TYR A 6 16.17 -12.23 -19.71
N PHE A 7 17.43 -12.31 -20.16
CA PHE A 7 18.42 -11.27 -19.91
C PHE A 7 18.84 -10.41 -21.12
N SER A 8 18.19 -10.51 -22.28
CA SER A 8 18.62 -9.75 -23.48
C SER A 8 17.53 -9.00 -24.24
N SER A 9 16.55 -8.40 -23.56
CA SER A 9 15.66 -7.42 -24.19
C SER A 9 16.14 -6.00 -23.87
N SER A 10 16.30 -5.19 -24.91
CA SER A 10 16.72 -3.79 -24.86
C SER A 10 15.88 -3.01 -23.82
N LYS A 11 16.53 -2.29 -22.89
CA LYS A 11 15.91 -1.65 -21.70
C LYS A 11 14.61 -0.85 -21.96
N ARG A 12 14.39 -0.34 -23.17
CA ARG A 12 13.17 0.38 -23.57
C ARG A 12 12.01 -0.53 -24.00
N GLY A 13 12.30 -1.68 -24.62
CA GLY A 13 11.28 -2.62 -25.09
C GLY A 13 10.57 -3.33 -23.93
N GLU A 14 11.32 -3.73 -22.91
CA GLU A 14 10.78 -4.45 -21.74
C GLU A 14 9.77 -3.60 -20.95
N ILE A 15 10.06 -2.31 -20.72
CA ILE A 15 9.12 -1.40 -20.04
C ILE A 15 7.86 -1.17 -20.88
N HIS A 16 7.99 -1.06 -22.20
CA HIS A 16 6.85 -0.88 -23.08
C HIS A 16 5.95 -2.12 -23.10
N GLU A 17 6.55 -3.32 -23.20
CA GLU A 17 5.82 -4.59 -23.12
C GLU A 17 5.08 -4.72 -21.78
N LEU A 18 5.76 -4.48 -20.65
CA LEU A 18 5.13 -4.50 -19.33
C LEU A 18 3.96 -3.53 -19.22
N LYS A 19 4.08 -2.33 -19.82
CA LYS A 19 2.98 -1.35 -19.86
C LYS A 19 1.77 -1.90 -20.62
N GLU A 20 1.96 -2.55 -21.76
CA GLU A 20 0.87 -3.17 -22.50
C GLU A 20 0.24 -4.33 -21.71
N GLU A 21 1.05 -5.16 -21.05
CA GLU A 21 0.55 -6.26 -20.23
C GLU A 21 -0.25 -5.76 -19.01
N LEU A 22 0.18 -4.67 -18.37
CA LEU A 22 -0.52 -4.02 -17.25
C LEU A 22 -1.87 -3.42 -17.67
N ASN A 23 -2.02 -2.98 -18.92
CA ASN A 23 -3.28 -2.43 -19.43
C ASN A 23 -4.20 -3.47 -20.06
N SER A 24 -3.75 -4.73 -20.17
CA SER A 24 -4.53 -5.84 -20.73
C SER A 24 -5.90 -6.01 -20.03
N PRO A 25 -6.99 -6.32 -20.77
CA PRO A 25 -8.27 -6.67 -20.14
C PRO A 25 -8.20 -8.02 -19.39
N ASN A 26 -7.24 -8.88 -19.73
CA ASN A 26 -7.05 -10.17 -19.07
C ASN A 26 -6.40 -9.98 -17.68
N LYS A 27 -7.13 -10.40 -16.63
CA LYS A 27 -6.71 -10.30 -15.22
C LYS A 27 -5.48 -11.14 -14.89
N ASP A 28 -5.32 -12.32 -15.49
CA ASP A 28 -4.17 -13.18 -15.27
C ASP A 28 -2.92 -12.57 -15.92
N LYS A 29 -3.07 -11.99 -17.12
CA LYS A 29 -1.99 -11.25 -17.78
C LYS A 29 -1.53 -10.05 -16.94
N LYS A 30 -2.46 -9.29 -16.37
CA LYS A 30 -2.17 -8.20 -15.43
C LYS A 30 -1.43 -8.68 -14.17
N LYS A 31 -1.88 -9.81 -13.60
CA LYS A 31 -1.25 -10.41 -12.42
C LYS A 31 0.20 -10.78 -12.69
N GLU A 32 0.46 -11.47 -13.80
CA GLU A 32 1.82 -11.83 -14.19
C GLU A 32 2.68 -10.61 -14.52
N ALA A 33 2.12 -9.59 -15.18
CA ALA A 33 2.81 -8.32 -15.42
C ALA A 33 3.26 -7.66 -14.12
N ILE A 34 2.40 -7.60 -13.09
CA ILE A 34 2.76 -7.03 -11.79
C ILE A 34 3.88 -7.83 -11.12
N LYS A 35 3.85 -9.15 -11.18
CA LYS A 35 4.95 -9.98 -10.66
C LYS A 35 6.27 -9.67 -11.37
N LYS A 36 6.26 -9.53 -12.70
CA LYS A 36 7.44 -9.13 -13.48
C LYS A 36 7.95 -7.75 -13.07
N VAL A 37 7.05 -6.78 -12.85
CA VAL A 37 7.41 -5.43 -12.36
C VAL A 37 8.10 -5.51 -10.99
N ILE A 38 7.57 -6.30 -10.05
CA ILE A 38 8.18 -6.48 -8.72
C ILE A 38 9.54 -7.18 -8.82
N ALA A 39 9.68 -8.19 -9.69
CA ALA A 39 10.96 -8.85 -9.93
C ALA A 39 12.00 -7.86 -10.50
N ALA A 40 11.62 -7.05 -11.50
CA ALA A 40 12.46 -6.00 -12.07
C ALA A 40 12.88 -4.96 -11.02
N MET A 41 11.95 -4.51 -10.17
CA MET A 41 12.22 -3.62 -9.04
C MET A 41 13.22 -4.24 -8.05
N THR A 42 13.07 -5.53 -7.75
CA THR A 42 13.94 -6.25 -6.80
C THR A 42 15.39 -6.34 -7.29
N VAL A 43 15.60 -6.45 -8.60
CA VAL A 43 16.95 -6.45 -9.19
C VAL A 43 17.48 -5.04 -9.52
N GLY A 44 16.80 -4.00 -9.05
CA GLY A 44 17.25 -2.60 -9.19
C GLY A 44 16.99 -1.97 -10.56
N LYS A 45 16.12 -2.56 -11.40
CA LYS A 45 15.68 -1.89 -12.64
C LYS A 45 14.72 -0.75 -12.27
N ASP A 46 14.92 0.40 -12.92
CA ASP A 46 13.99 1.50 -12.81
C ASP A 46 12.69 1.18 -13.55
N VAL A 47 11.65 0.91 -12.77
CA VAL A 47 10.29 0.66 -13.24
C VAL A 47 9.35 1.80 -12.83
N SER A 48 9.86 2.95 -12.37
CA SER A 48 9.04 4.12 -12.02
C SER A 48 8.15 4.63 -13.17
N PRO A 49 8.51 4.50 -14.47
CA PRO A 49 7.63 4.94 -15.56
C PRO A 49 6.30 4.18 -15.63
N LEU A 50 6.20 3.01 -14.97
CA LEU A 50 5.00 2.18 -14.93
C LEU A 50 4.03 2.57 -13.82
N PHE A 51 4.34 3.60 -13.01
CA PHE A 51 3.57 3.93 -11.81
C PHE A 51 2.07 4.12 -12.07
N PRO A 52 1.63 4.91 -13.09
CA PRO A 52 0.20 5.08 -13.36
C PRO A 52 -0.49 3.75 -13.73
N ASP A 53 0.19 2.93 -14.53
CA ASP A 53 -0.32 1.64 -14.99
C ASP A 53 -0.45 0.63 -13.84
N VAL A 54 0.52 0.64 -12.90
CA VAL A 54 0.51 -0.19 -11.70
C VAL A 54 -0.59 0.25 -10.72
N VAL A 55 -0.77 1.56 -10.50
CA VAL A 55 -1.85 2.09 -9.64
C VAL A 55 -3.23 1.78 -10.20
N ASN A 56 -3.42 1.81 -11.52
CA ASN A 56 -4.68 1.39 -12.14
C ASN A 56 -5.05 -0.07 -11.82
N CYS A 57 -4.05 -0.94 -11.61
CA CYS A 57 -4.29 -2.34 -11.23
C CYS A 57 -4.70 -2.52 -9.76
N MET A 58 -4.66 -1.46 -8.94
CA MET A 58 -4.97 -1.51 -7.51
C MET A 58 -6.46 -1.77 -7.22
N GLN A 59 -7.33 -1.46 -8.19
CA GLN A 59 -8.79 -1.65 -8.10
C GLN A 59 -9.25 -3.11 -8.26
N THR A 60 -8.32 -4.06 -8.21
CA THR A 60 -8.60 -5.50 -8.23
C THR A 60 -9.13 -6.01 -6.89
N ASN A 61 -9.91 -7.09 -6.92
CA ASN A 61 -10.35 -7.80 -5.71
C ASN A 61 -9.34 -8.86 -5.25
N SER A 62 -8.28 -9.11 -6.03
CA SER A 62 -7.24 -10.08 -5.67
C SER A 62 -6.30 -9.49 -4.61
N ILE A 63 -6.32 -10.07 -3.41
CA ILE A 63 -5.44 -9.68 -2.29
C ILE A 63 -3.95 -9.83 -2.67
N GLU A 64 -3.61 -10.88 -3.42
CA GLU A 64 -2.24 -11.12 -3.89
C GLU A 64 -1.76 -9.95 -4.74
N VAL A 65 -2.56 -9.53 -5.72
CA VAL A 65 -2.22 -8.41 -6.60
C VAL A 65 -2.18 -7.10 -5.82
N LYS A 66 -3.14 -6.82 -4.93
CA LYS A 66 -3.10 -5.63 -4.06
C LYS A 66 -1.82 -5.54 -3.25
N LYS A 67 -1.36 -6.65 -2.63
CA LYS A 67 -0.10 -6.67 -1.86
C LYS A 67 1.10 -6.26 -2.71
N LEU A 68 1.20 -6.76 -3.94
CA LEU A 68 2.28 -6.42 -4.86
C LEU A 68 2.21 -4.95 -5.30
N VAL A 69 1.02 -4.46 -5.67
CA VAL A 69 0.82 -3.05 -6.04
C VAL A 69 1.17 -2.12 -4.87
N TYR A 70 0.73 -2.44 -3.66
CA TYR A 70 1.03 -1.65 -2.48
C TYR A 70 2.52 -1.61 -2.15
N LEU A 71 3.23 -2.75 -2.28
CA LEU A 71 4.67 -2.82 -2.14
C LEU A 71 5.37 -1.88 -3.13
N TYR A 72 4.93 -1.90 -4.40
CA TYR A 72 5.44 -1.00 -5.43
C TYR A 72 5.21 0.47 -5.07
N VAL A 73 3.99 0.83 -4.65
CA VAL A 73 3.64 2.21 -4.26
C VAL A 73 4.50 2.68 -3.10
N ILE A 74 4.68 1.87 -2.04
CA ILE A 74 5.56 2.24 -0.91
C ILE A 74 6.98 2.54 -1.41
N ASN A 75 7.52 1.72 -2.31
CA ASN A 75 8.90 1.85 -2.79
C ASN A 75 9.11 3.12 -3.63
N TYR A 76 8.14 3.48 -4.47
CA TYR A 76 8.26 4.61 -5.39
C TYR A 76 7.60 5.91 -4.94
N ALA A 77 6.75 5.90 -3.90
CA ALA A 77 6.01 7.08 -3.45
C ALA A 77 6.91 8.27 -3.07
N LYS A 78 8.10 8.00 -2.51
CA LYS A 78 9.07 9.08 -2.20
C LYS A 78 9.64 9.74 -3.44
N SER A 79 9.91 8.96 -4.49
CA SER A 79 10.48 9.46 -5.74
C SER A 79 9.41 10.04 -6.67
N GLN A 80 8.14 9.71 -6.46
CA GLN A 80 7.00 10.10 -7.28
C GLN A 80 5.80 10.54 -6.40
N PRO A 81 5.94 11.62 -5.61
CA PRO A 81 4.92 12.03 -4.63
C PRO A 81 3.60 12.43 -5.29
N GLU A 82 3.65 13.16 -6.42
CA GLU A 82 2.45 13.58 -7.15
C GLU A 82 1.63 12.40 -7.66
N LEU A 83 2.29 11.34 -8.15
CA LEU A 83 1.62 10.13 -8.62
C LEU A 83 1.08 9.28 -7.46
N ALA A 84 1.72 9.32 -6.29
CA ALA A 84 1.23 8.62 -5.10
C ALA A 84 -0.16 9.10 -4.66
N ILE A 85 -0.53 10.36 -4.95
CA ILE A 85 -1.86 10.91 -4.70
C ILE A 85 -2.95 10.12 -5.43
N LEU A 86 -2.65 9.56 -6.62
CA LEU A 86 -3.60 8.74 -7.38
C LEU A 86 -4.04 7.49 -6.61
N ALA A 87 -3.18 6.98 -5.72
CA ALA A 87 -3.45 5.81 -4.91
C ALA A 87 -4.35 6.13 -3.69
N VAL A 88 -4.42 7.39 -3.24
CA VAL A 88 -5.11 7.80 -2.01
C VAL A 88 -6.59 7.40 -2.01
N ASN A 89 -7.31 7.69 -3.09
CA ASN A 89 -8.74 7.40 -3.16
C ASN A 89 -9.03 5.90 -3.06
N THR A 90 -8.19 5.08 -3.69
CA THR A 90 -8.34 3.62 -3.60
C THR A 90 -7.92 3.11 -2.23
N PHE A 91 -6.87 3.65 -1.59
CA PHE A 91 -6.57 3.31 -0.19
C PHE A 91 -7.73 3.64 0.74
N ARG A 92 -8.30 4.85 0.65
CA ARG A 92 -9.46 5.25 1.45
C ARG A 92 -10.63 4.29 1.26
N LYS A 93 -10.90 3.87 0.01
CA LYS A 93 -11.92 2.86 -0.30
C LYS A 93 -11.58 1.50 0.33
N ASP A 94 -10.33 1.05 0.20
CA ASP A 94 -9.87 -0.24 0.72
C ASP A 94 -9.87 -0.28 2.25
N THR A 95 -9.71 0.85 2.96
CA THR A 95 -9.93 0.92 4.42
C THR A 95 -11.39 0.71 4.86
N MET A 96 -12.34 0.67 3.92
CA MET A 96 -13.75 0.38 4.16
C MET A 96 -14.20 -0.94 3.52
N ASP A 97 -13.27 -1.74 3.00
CA ASP A 97 -13.59 -3.00 2.34
C ASP A 97 -14.27 -3.98 3.33
N PRO A 98 -15.24 -4.80 2.90
CA PRO A 98 -15.83 -5.83 3.76
C PRO A 98 -14.80 -6.78 4.37
N ASN A 99 -13.68 -7.03 3.68
CA ASN A 99 -12.63 -7.92 4.13
C ASN A 99 -11.67 -7.19 5.10
N PRO A 100 -11.55 -7.63 6.37
CA PRO A 100 -10.66 -7.01 7.35
C PRO A 100 -9.18 -7.05 6.95
N LEU A 101 -8.76 -8.07 6.18
CA LEU A 101 -7.39 -8.16 5.69
C LEU A 101 -7.06 -7.06 4.69
N ILE A 102 -8.04 -6.64 3.87
CA ILE A 102 -7.87 -5.53 2.92
C ILE A 102 -7.85 -4.20 3.69
N ARG A 103 -8.75 -4.01 4.68
CA ARG A 103 -8.76 -2.81 5.53
C ARG A 103 -7.43 -2.61 6.26
N ALA A 104 -6.96 -3.66 6.94
CA ALA A 104 -5.68 -3.65 7.65
C ALA A 104 -4.48 -3.44 6.70
N LEU A 105 -4.50 -4.08 5.52
CA LEU A 105 -3.45 -3.91 4.52
C LEU A 105 -3.38 -2.46 4.02
N ALA A 106 -4.52 -1.82 3.78
CA ALA A 106 -4.60 -0.43 3.32
C ALA A 106 -4.06 0.53 4.38
N VAL A 107 -4.57 0.49 5.62
CA VAL A 107 -4.13 1.41 6.69
C VAL A 107 -2.63 1.27 7.00
N ARG A 108 -2.11 0.03 7.02
CA ARG A 108 -0.68 -0.23 7.22
C ARG A 108 0.19 0.35 6.10
N THR A 109 -0.31 0.27 4.87
CA THR A 109 0.40 0.76 3.68
C THR A 109 0.46 2.27 3.69
N MET A 110 -0.67 2.93 3.94
CA MET A 110 -0.75 4.39 4.06
C MET A 110 0.24 4.91 5.12
N GLY A 111 0.28 4.29 6.31
CA GLY A 111 1.25 4.68 7.37
C GLY A 111 2.70 4.29 7.12
N SER A 112 2.98 3.49 6.09
CA SER A 112 4.36 3.15 5.69
C SER A 112 4.88 4.08 4.58
N ILE A 113 4.01 4.86 3.95
CA ILE A 113 4.38 5.88 2.96
C ILE A 113 4.84 7.12 3.72
N LYS A 114 6.16 7.35 3.75
CA LYS A 114 6.78 8.50 4.42
C LYS A 114 6.72 9.75 3.54
N LEU A 115 5.51 10.25 3.30
CA LEU A 115 5.23 11.48 2.56
C LEU A 115 4.30 12.35 3.40
N GLU A 116 4.67 13.60 3.67
CA GLU A 116 3.87 14.50 4.51
C GLU A 116 2.44 14.65 4.00
N GLN A 117 2.24 14.87 2.71
CA GLN A 117 0.90 14.94 2.11
C GLN A 117 0.06 13.67 2.34
N MET A 118 0.70 12.50 2.42
CA MET A 118 -0.01 11.24 2.69
C MET A 118 -0.54 11.15 4.13
N THR A 119 0.13 11.82 5.06
CA THR A 119 -0.24 11.77 6.48
C THR A 119 -1.57 12.47 6.76
N GLU A 120 -1.86 13.58 6.07
CA GLU A 120 -3.18 14.25 6.15
C GLU A 120 -4.32 13.33 5.68
N TYR A 121 -4.08 12.57 4.59
CA TYR A 121 -5.07 11.62 4.07
C TYR A 121 -5.25 10.36 4.94
N LEU A 122 -4.29 10.06 5.82
CA LEU A 122 -4.31 8.91 6.72
C LEU A 122 -5.19 9.14 7.96
N LEU A 123 -5.34 10.38 8.43
CA LEU A 123 -5.96 10.71 9.72
C LEU A 123 -7.35 10.06 9.90
N GLU A 124 -8.26 10.34 8.97
CA GLU A 124 -9.64 9.85 9.06
C GLU A 124 -9.75 8.32 8.88
N PRO A 125 -9.11 7.70 7.85
CA PRO A 125 -9.05 6.25 7.75
C PRO A 125 -8.47 5.57 9.00
N LEU A 126 -7.40 6.12 9.57
CA LEU A 126 -6.74 5.56 10.75
C LEU A 126 -7.65 5.60 11.97
N ARG A 127 -8.31 6.75 12.22
CA ARG A 127 -9.25 6.90 13.35
C ARG A 127 -10.39 5.89 13.27
N ARG A 128 -10.93 5.65 12.07
CA ARG A 128 -11.94 4.62 11.85
C ARG A 128 -11.40 3.21 12.10
N CYS A 129 -10.20 2.89 11.60
CA CYS A 129 -9.59 1.58 11.82
C CYS A 129 -9.27 1.30 13.31
N CYS A 130 -9.03 2.33 14.13
CA CYS A 130 -8.88 2.16 15.58
C CYS A 130 -10.16 1.68 16.27
N LYS A 131 -11.32 1.99 15.68
CA LYS A 131 -12.66 1.59 16.16
C LYS A 131 -13.27 0.47 15.32
N ASP A 132 -12.47 -0.25 14.53
CA ASP A 132 -12.95 -1.32 13.67
C ASP A 132 -13.51 -2.48 14.51
N GLN A 133 -14.49 -3.20 13.97
CA GLN A 133 -15.05 -4.37 14.64
C GLN A 133 -14.05 -5.53 14.71
N ASP A 134 -13.18 -5.62 13.71
CA ASP A 134 -12.19 -6.69 13.62
C ASP A 134 -10.92 -6.35 14.44
N PRO A 135 -10.52 -7.20 15.41
CA PRO A 135 -9.33 -6.97 16.23
C PRO A 135 -8.03 -6.89 15.45
N TYR A 136 -7.91 -7.58 14.31
CA TYR A 136 -6.70 -7.52 13.47
C TYR A 136 -6.53 -6.13 12.86
N VAL A 137 -7.64 -5.50 12.46
CA VAL A 137 -7.62 -4.12 11.95
C VAL A 137 -7.24 -3.14 13.06
N ARG A 138 -7.83 -3.28 14.26
CA ARG A 138 -7.49 -2.45 15.42
C ARG A 138 -6.03 -2.56 15.82
N LYS A 139 -5.49 -3.79 15.96
CA LYS A 139 -4.05 -4.03 16.20
C LYS A 139 -3.18 -3.33 15.15
N THR A 140 -3.56 -3.48 13.88
CA THR A 140 -2.81 -2.87 12.77
C THR A 140 -2.86 -1.34 12.82
N ALA A 141 -4.00 -0.76 13.20
CA ALA A 141 -4.15 0.67 13.41
C ALA A 141 -3.28 1.19 14.56
N ALA A 142 -3.21 0.47 15.69
CA ALA A 142 -2.34 0.84 16.80
C ALA A 142 -0.85 0.91 16.39
N ILE A 143 -0.37 -0.11 15.68
CA ILE A 143 1.00 -0.12 15.12
C ILE A 143 1.18 1.02 14.10
N CYS A 144 0.15 1.33 13.32
CA CYS A 144 0.18 2.42 12.36
C CYS A 144 0.31 3.80 13.05
N ILE A 145 -0.34 4.02 14.19
CA ILE A 145 -0.16 5.25 14.99
C ILE A 145 1.30 5.38 15.45
N ALA A 146 1.91 4.28 15.93
CA ALA A 146 3.32 4.31 16.35
C ALA A 146 4.25 4.72 15.19
N LYS A 147 4.05 4.16 14.00
CA LYS A 147 4.79 4.56 12.79
C LYS A 147 4.51 5.99 12.37
N PHE A 148 3.27 6.45 12.51
CA PHE A 148 2.89 7.81 12.18
C PHE A 148 3.57 8.81 13.12
N PHE A 149 3.72 8.47 14.41
CA PHE A 149 4.46 9.27 15.38
C PHE A 149 5.94 9.45 15.00
N GLU A 150 6.58 8.45 14.37
CA GLU A 150 7.95 8.59 13.85
C GLU A 150 8.07 9.62 12.69
N ILE A 151 6.96 9.95 12.02
CA ILE A 151 6.94 10.84 10.86
C ILE A 151 6.51 12.25 11.28
N SER A 152 5.43 12.37 12.06
CA SER A 152 4.87 13.65 12.49
C SER A 152 4.32 13.55 13.92
N PRO A 153 5.17 13.68 14.94
CA PRO A 153 4.76 13.63 16.35
C PRO A 153 3.68 14.66 16.66
N ASP A 154 3.87 15.91 16.22
CA ASP A 154 2.96 17.03 16.49
C ASP A 154 1.54 16.72 16.00
N MET A 155 1.40 16.19 14.77
CA MET A 155 0.09 15.81 14.25
C MET A 155 -0.57 14.66 15.01
N VAL A 156 0.21 13.70 15.51
CA VAL A 156 -0.33 12.59 16.31
C VAL A 156 -0.86 13.11 17.65
N GLU A 157 -0.18 14.06 18.25
CA GLU A 157 -0.59 14.72 19.50
C GLU A 157 -1.82 15.61 19.28
N ASP A 158 -1.78 16.51 18.28
CA ASP A 158 -2.86 17.45 17.96
C ASP A 158 -4.17 16.74 17.59
N GLN A 159 -4.06 15.60 16.90
CA GLN A 159 -5.21 14.79 16.51
C GLN A 159 -5.66 13.84 17.64
N GLY A 160 -4.99 13.83 18.79
CA GLY A 160 -5.36 13.05 19.96
C GLY A 160 -5.18 11.53 19.78
N PHE A 161 -4.34 11.08 18.86
CA PHE A 161 -4.10 9.65 18.65
C PHE A 161 -3.37 9.00 19.83
N VAL A 162 -2.62 9.77 20.63
CA VAL A 162 -2.03 9.29 21.89
C VAL A 162 -3.11 8.85 22.88
N ALA A 163 -4.21 9.62 23.00
CA ALA A 163 -5.34 9.24 23.84
C ALA A 163 -6.03 7.99 23.30
N VAL A 164 -6.23 7.91 21.98
CA VAL A 164 -6.79 6.71 21.32
C VAL A 164 -5.95 5.47 21.61
N LEU A 165 -4.62 5.54 21.51
CA LEU A 165 -3.73 4.42 21.85
C LEU A 165 -3.87 4.00 23.32
N LYS A 166 -3.95 4.96 24.25
CA LYS A 166 -4.16 4.66 25.68
C LYS A 166 -5.47 3.93 25.91
N ASP A 167 -6.55 4.35 25.25
CA ASP A 167 -7.86 3.68 25.33
C ASP A 167 -7.77 2.25 24.77
N MET A 168 -7.01 2.04 23.69
CA MET A 168 -6.80 0.71 23.09
C MET A 168 -6.01 -0.26 23.98
N LEU A 169 -5.29 0.22 25.01
CA LEU A 169 -4.69 -0.67 26.02
C LEU A 169 -5.76 -1.37 26.88
N SER A 170 -6.98 -0.82 26.92
CA SER A 170 -8.13 -1.41 27.59
C SER A 170 -9.02 -2.22 26.64
N ASP A 171 -8.53 -2.55 25.42
CA ASP A 171 -9.31 -3.33 24.45
C ASP A 171 -9.63 -4.73 25.00
N ALA A 172 -10.85 -5.18 24.76
CA ALA A 172 -11.31 -6.50 25.19
C ALA A 172 -10.56 -7.65 24.51
N ASN A 173 -9.94 -7.42 23.35
CA ASN A 173 -9.19 -8.43 22.62
C ASN A 173 -7.68 -8.35 22.91
N PRO A 174 -7.06 -9.42 23.46
CA PRO A 174 -5.63 -9.45 23.78
C PRO A 174 -4.71 -9.19 22.58
N MET A 175 -5.13 -9.49 21.35
CA MET A 175 -4.30 -9.26 20.16
C MET A 175 -4.05 -7.78 19.88
N VAL A 176 -4.94 -6.89 20.35
CA VAL A 176 -4.80 -5.44 20.19
C VAL A 176 -3.83 -4.87 21.23
N VAL A 177 -3.80 -5.47 22.42
CA VAL A 177 -3.00 -5.04 23.58
C VAL A 177 -1.57 -5.62 23.56
N SER A 178 -1.33 -6.69 22.78
CA SER A 178 -0.05 -7.43 22.69
C SER A 178 0.82 -7.12 21.47
#